data_AF-A0A6N6PAG6-F1
#
_entry.id   AF-A0A6N6PAG6-F1
#
_cell.length_a   1.000
_cell.length_b   1.000
_cell.length_c   1.000
_cell.angle_alpha   90.00
_cell.angle_beta   90.00
_cell.angle_gamma   90.00
#
_symmetry.space_group_name_H-M   'P 1'
#
loop_
_entity.id
_entity.type
_entity.pdbx_description
1 polymer ?
#
loop_
_entity_poly.entity_id
_entity_poly.type
_entity_poly.pdbx_seq_one_letter_code
_entity_poly.pdbx_strand_id
1 'polypeptide(L)'
;MVAQLKHPSSSERRVGISGTEPIAGHTMGSAGAIEAAACALAIHRQEMPPPINLRNPEEGCDLDYLAQGPSPYPVNVALNINAGFGGRYACLIFRRYTGR
;
A
#
# COMPACT_ATOMS: atom_id res chain seq x y z
N MET A 1 5.19 -0.89 -1.45
CA MET A 1 3.89 -0.44 -1.97
C MET A 1 2.82 -1.25 -1.27
N VAL A 2 1.91 -0.63 -0.51
CA VAL A 2 0.76 -1.28 0.15
C VAL A 2 -0.47 -1.10 -0.74
N ALA A 3 -1.09 -2.19 -1.20
CA ALA A 3 -2.34 -2.14 -1.95
C ALA A 3 -3.48 -2.88 -1.22
N GLN A 4 -4.61 -2.21 -0.99
CA GLN A 4 -5.77 -2.79 -0.31
C GLN A 4 -6.88 -3.15 -1.30
N LEU A 5 -7.21 -4.44 -1.38
CA LEU A 5 -8.35 -4.93 -2.17
C LEU A 5 -9.67 -4.61 -1.44
N LYS A 6 -10.59 -3.84 -2.07
CA LYS A 6 -11.93 -3.57 -1.52
C LYS A 6 -12.92 -4.71 -1.78
N HIS A 7 -13.94 -4.82 -0.92
CA HIS A 7 -15.05 -5.77 -1.03
C HIS A 7 -15.88 -5.53 -2.31
N PRO A 8 -16.44 -6.56 -2.98
CA PRO A 8 -17.04 -6.49 -4.32
C PRO A 8 -18.31 -5.64 -4.52
N SER A 9 -18.83 -4.93 -3.50
CA SER A 9 -20.16 -4.29 -3.56
C SER A 9 -20.18 -2.80 -3.91
N SER A 10 -19.05 -2.12 -4.12
CA SER A 10 -19.02 -0.74 -4.61
C SER A 10 -18.74 -0.68 -6.11
N SER A 11 -19.54 0.10 -6.84
CA SER A 11 -19.50 0.25 -8.31
C SER A 11 -18.19 0.81 -8.88
N GLU A 12 -17.26 1.25 -8.03
CA GLU A 12 -15.90 1.61 -8.42
C GLU A 12 -14.90 0.77 -7.59
N ARG A 13 -14.41 -0.33 -8.19
CA ARG A 13 -13.42 -1.24 -7.58
C ARG A 13 -12.02 -0.62 -7.65
N ARG A 14 -11.79 0.52 -7.00
CA ARG A 14 -10.45 1.11 -6.92
C ARG A 14 -9.70 0.56 -5.70
N VAL A 15 -8.56 -0.07 -5.95
CA VAL A 15 -7.59 -0.53 -4.95
C VAL A 15 -6.85 0.70 -4.44
N GLY A 16 -6.86 0.91 -3.12
CA GLY A 16 -6.08 2.01 -2.53
C GLY A 16 -4.61 1.65 -2.53
N ILE A 17 -3.76 2.55 -3.04
CA ILE A 17 -2.32 2.34 -3.20
C ILE A 17 -1.58 3.40 -2.39
N SER A 18 -0.66 2.98 -1.53
CA SER A 18 0.28 3.91 -0.89
C SER A 18 1.64 3.25 -0.61
N GLY A 19 2.56 4.00 -0.02
CA GLY A 19 3.90 3.53 0.31
C GLY A 19 4.54 4.42 1.37
N THR A 20 5.58 3.90 1.98
CA THR A 20 6.34 4.55 3.08
C THR A 20 7.61 5.23 2.60
N GLU A 21 8.09 4.92 1.39
CA GLU A 21 9.31 5.51 0.82
C GLU A 21 9.32 7.05 0.75
N PRO A 22 8.20 7.74 0.45
CA PRO A 22 8.18 9.21 0.50
C PRO A 22 8.52 9.79 1.88
N ILE A 23 8.31 9.00 2.96
CA ILE A 23 8.54 9.39 4.37
C ILE A 23 9.92 8.89 4.83
N ALA A 24 10.22 7.62 4.60
CA ALA A 24 11.40 6.93 5.15
C ALA A 24 12.60 6.93 4.19
N GLY A 25 12.42 7.35 2.94
CA GLY A 25 13.37 7.13 1.86
C GLY A 25 13.39 5.69 1.36
N HIS A 26 14.14 5.45 0.28
CA HIS A 26 14.33 4.10 -0.27
C HIS A 26 15.53 3.42 0.40
N THR A 27 15.24 2.51 1.33
CA THR A 27 16.26 1.85 2.16
C THR A 27 16.85 0.57 1.53
N MET A 28 16.83 0.50 0.19
CA MET A 28 17.38 -0.60 -0.60
C MET A 28 16.79 -1.95 -0.17
N GLY A 29 17.62 -2.97 0.06
CA GLY A 29 17.16 -4.31 0.44
C GLY A 29 16.27 -4.35 1.69
N SER A 30 16.34 -3.35 2.57
CA SER A 30 15.50 -3.29 3.76
C SER A 30 14.09 -2.72 3.51
N ALA A 31 13.85 -2.09 2.35
CA ALA A 31 12.56 -1.49 2.02
C ALA A 31 11.43 -2.51 2.05
N GLY A 32 11.68 -3.74 1.60
CA GLY A 32 10.69 -4.82 1.64
C GLY A 32 10.24 -5.20 3.05
N ALA A 33 11.16 -5.19 4.02
CA ALA A 33 10.83 -5.49 5.42
C ALA A 33 10.05 -4.35 6.07
N ILE A 34 10.42 -3.10 5.80
CA ILE A 34 9.72 -1.90 6.30
C ILE A 34 8.29 -1.87 5.75
N GLU A 35 8.12 -2.08 4.45
CA GLU A 35 6.80 -2.13 3.80
C GLU A 35 5.95 -3.32 4.28
N ALA A 36 6.56 -4.48 4.56
CA ALA A 36 5.86 -5.61 5.16
C ALA A 36 5.32 -5.28 6.56
N ALA A 37 6.13 -4.62 7.40
CA ALA A 37 5.68 -4.15 8.70
C ALA A 37 4.57 -3.08 8.56
N ALA A 38 4.68 -2.18 7.59
CA ALA A 38 3.65 -1.20 7.27
C ALA A 38 2.33 -1.87 6.84
N CYS A 39 2.37 -2.92 6.02
CA CYS A 39 1.18 -3.71 5.65
C CYS A 39 0.50 -4.32 6.88
N ALA A 40 1.27 -4.94 7.78
CA ALA A 40 0.74 -5.53 9.00
C ALA A 40 0.10 -4.45 9.91
N LEU A 41 0.75 -3.30 10.06
CA LEU A 41 0.22 -2.17 10.82
C LEU A 41 -1.03 -1.58 10.16
N ALA A 42 -1.09 -1.51 8.84
CA ALA A 42 -2.26 -1.01 8.13
C ALA A 42 -3.49 -1.90 8.37
N ILE A 43 -3.31 -3.22 8.30
CA ILE A 43 -4.35 -4.21 8.67
C ILE A 43 -4.74 -4.07 10.14
N HIS A 44 -3.77 -3.90 11.04
CA HIS A 44 -4.03 -3.83 12.47
C HIS A 44 -4.77 -2.54 12.86
N ARG A 45 -4.31 -1.39 12.37
CA ARG A 45 -4.82 -0.06 12.73
C ARG A 45 -5.98 0.43 11.86
N GLN A 46 -6.26 -0.23 10.73
CA GLN A 46 -7.25 0.22 9.75
C GLN A 46 -6.93 1.61 9.18
N GLU A 47 -5.65 1.83 8.92
CA GLU A 47 -5.11 3.09 8.43
C GLU A 47 -4.00 2.80 7.42
N MET A 48 -3.99 3.53 6.30
CA MET A 48 -2.95 3.41 5.29
C MET A 48 -1.90 4.50 5.46
N PRO A 49 -0.62 4.26 5.09
CA PRO A 49 0.37 5.32 5.01
C PRO A 49 -0.12 6.49 4.13
N PRO A 50 0.05 7.76 4.56
CA PRO A 50 -0.43 8.91 3.81
C PRO A 50 0.44 9.16 2.56
N PRO A 51 -0.15 9.60 1.43
CA PRO A 51 0.59 9.87 0.21
C PRO A 51 1.25 11.26 0.25
N ILE A 52 2.27 11.41 1.09
CA ILE A 52 2.98 12.68 1.19
C ILE A 52 3.70 12.99 -0.13
N ASN A 53 3.85 14.29 -0.42
CA ASN A 53 4.48 14.82 -1.64
C ASN A 53 3.76 14.55 -2.98
N LEU A 54 2.56 13.93 -2.96
CA LEU A 54 1.74 13.77 -4.16
C LEU A 54 0.96 15.06 -4.48
N ARG A 55 1.36 15.80 -5.52
CA ARG A 55 0.70 17.06 -5.94
C ARG A 55 0.28 17.09 -7.41
N ASN A 56 1.09 16.49 -8.29
CA ASN A 56 0.90 16.55 -9.74
C ASN A 56 1.25 15.19 -10.36
N PRO A 57 0.34 14.19 -10.28
CA PRO A 57 0.57 12.88 -10.88
C PRO A 57 0.76 13.01 -12.38
N GLU A 58 1.63 12.17 -12.94
CA GLU A 58 1.89 12.14 -14.38
C GLU A 58 0.74 11.49 -15.16
N GLU A 59 0.71 11.72 -16.47
CA GLU A 59 -0.21 11.04 -17.39
C GLU A 59 -0.05 9.52 -17.26
N GLY A 60 -1.17 8.79 -17.11
CA GLY A 60 -1.17 7.34 -16.88
C GLY A 60 -1.03 6.91 -15.42
N CYS A 61 -0.77 7.82 -14.47
CA CYS A 61 -0.89 7.56 -13.04
C CYS A 61 -2.31 7.91 -12.54
N ASP A 62 -3.30 7.08 -12.89
CA ASP A 62 -4.73 7.32 -12.65
C ASP A 62 -5.35 6.43 -11.55
N LEU A 63 -4.51 5.72 -10.79
CA LEU A 63 -4.93 4.86 -9.68
C LEU A 63 -5.33 5.67 -8.43
N ASP A 64 -5.99 5.00 -7.49
CA ASP A 64 -6.35 5.62 -6.19
C ASP A 64 -5.14 5.65 -5.25
N TYR A 65 -4.34 6.70 -5.34
CA TYR A 65 -3.18 6.94 -4.48
C TYR A 65 -3.54 7.55 -3.12
N LEU A 66 -4.81 7.53 -2.70
CA LEU A 66 -5.27 8.06 -1.41
C LEU A 66 -4.99 9.56 -1.19
N ALA A 67 -4.90 10.36 -2.26
CA ALA A 67 -4.49 11.78 -2.23
C ALA A 67 -5.33 12.67 -1.29
N GLN A 68 -6.52 12.21 -0.89
CA GLN A 68 -7.41 12.90 0.04
C GLN A 68 -6.97 12.80 1.51
N GLY A 69 -5.87 12.09 1.79
CA GLY A 69 -5.25 12.01 3.11
C GLY A 69 -5.62 10.73 3.89
N PRO A 70 -5.00 10.53 5.07
CA PRO A 70 -5.28 9.37 5.92
C PRO A 70 -6.72 9.48 6.45
N SER A 71 -7.60 8.64 5.91
CA SER A 71 -8.96 8.42 6.39
C SER A 71 -9.04 6.98 6.90
N PRO A 72 -9.90 6.67 7.90
CA PRO A 72 -10.14 5.29 8.31
C PRO A 72 -10.41 4.42 7.09
N TYR A 73 -9.49 3.49 6.81
CA TYR A 73 -9.52 2.68 5.61
C TYR A 73 -9.65 1.23 6.06
N PRO A 74 -10.77 0.55 5.79
CA PRO A 74 -10.91 -0.84 6.17
C PRO A 74 -9.92 -1.71 5.38
N VAL A 75 -8.82 -2.11 6.04
CA VAL A 75 -7.75 -2.93 5.47
C VAL A 75 -7.90 -4.38 5.92
N ASN A 76 -8.34 -5.26 5.00
CA ASN A 76 -8.47 -6.70 5.25
C ASN A 76 -7.39 -7.51 4.53
N VAL A 77 -6.90 -7.02 3.38
CA VAL A 77 -5.91 -7.69 2.54
C VAL A 77 -4.96 -6.65 1.96
N ALA A 78 -3.71 -6.68 2.42
CA ALA A 78 -2.66 -5.80 1.95
C ALA A 78 -1.68 -6.56 1.06
N LEU A 79 -1.31 -5.96 -0.05
CA LEU A 79 -0.29 -6.43 -0.98
C LEU A 79 0.97 -5.59 -0.82
N ASN A 80 2.13 -6.21 -0.60
CA ASN A 80 3.43 -5.56 -0.67
C ASN A 80 4.16 -5.99 -1.96
N ILE A 81 4.42 -5.03 -2.86
CA ILE A 81 5.22 -5.25 -4.07
C ILE A 81 6.56 -4.50 -3.96
N ASN A 82 7.64 -5.21 -4.26
CA ASN A 82 9.00 -4.68 -4.35
C ASN A 82 9.61 -5.03 -5.72
N ALA A 83 10.23 -4.02 -6.34
CA ALA A 83 11.01 -4.16 -7.55
C ALA A 83 12.47 -3.77 -7.27
N GLY A 84 13.40 -4.67 -7.55
CA GLY A 84 14.84 -4.48 -7.34
C GLY A 84 15.64 -4.58 -8.63
N PHE A 85 16.88 -4.09 -8.57
CA PHE A 85 17.81 -4.14 -9.70
C PHE A 85 18.04 -5.56 -10.24
N GLY A 86 18.29 -5.66 -11.54
CA GLY A 86 18.45 -6.92 -12.24
C GLY A 86 17.14 -7.63 -12.57
N GLY A 87 16.02 -6.88 -12.64
CA GLY A 87 14.71 -7.41 -13.00
C GLY A 87 14.07 -8.30 -11.94
N ARG A 88 14.40 -8.08 -10.66
CA ARG A 88 13.88 -8.89 -9.55
C ARG A 88 12.59 -8.28 -9.01
N TYR A 89 11.52 -9.07 -9.02
CA TYR A 89 10.24 -8.69 -8.42
C TYR A 89 9.89 -9.67 -7.31
N ALA A 90 9.44 -9.15 -6.17
CA ALA A 90 8.94 -9.93 -5.05
C ALA A 90 7.61 -9.35 -4.59
N CYS A 91 6.72 -10.24 -4.15
CA CYS A 91 5.38 -9.88 -3.73
C CYS A 91 4.97 -10.68 -2.49
N LEU A 92 4.40 -10.00 -1.50
CA LEU A 92 3.84 -10.60 -0.29
C LEU A 92 2.39 -10.16 -0.12
N ILE A 93 1.53 -11.09 0.29
CA ILE A 93 0.12 -10.80 0.59
C ILE A 93 -0.11 -11.05 2.08
N PHE A 94 -0.67 -10.05 2.75
CA PHE A 94 -1.07 -10.11 4.14
C PHE A 94 -2.59 -10.06 4.22
N ARG A 95 -3.17 -10.87 5.11
CA ARG A 95 -4.59 -10.86 5.40
C ARG A 95 -4.81 -10.69 6.90
N ARG A 96 -5.86 -9.95 7.26
CA ARG A 96 -6.34 -9.88 8.64
C ARG A 96 -6.56 -11.28 9.19
N TYR A 97 -5.89 -11.58 10.31
CA TYR A 97 -6.13 -12.82 11.04
C TYR A 97 -7.48 -12.77 11.75
N THR A 98 -8.31 -13.79 11.51
CA THR A 98 -9.66 -13.90 12.09
C THR A 98 -9.80 -15.09 13.05
N GLY A 99 -8.69 -15.68 13.51
CA GLY A 99 -8.71 -16.83 14.43
C GLY A 99 -9.02 -18.18 13.77
N ARG A 100 -8.94 -18.26 12.43
CA ARG A 100 -9.24 -19.45 11.63
C ARG A 100 -8.25 -19.54 10.46
#